data_AF-A0A9C6XDR1-F1
#
_entry.id   AF-A0A9C6XDR1-F1
#
_cell.length_a   1.000
_cell.length_b   1.000
_cell.length_c   1.000
_cell.angle_alpha   90.00
_cell.angle_beta   90.00
_cell.angle_gamma   90.00
#
_symmetry.space_group_name_H-M   'P 1'
#
loop_
_entity.id
_entity.type
_entity.pdbx_description
1 polymer ?
#
loop_
_entity_poly.entity_id
_entity_poly.type
_entity_poly.pdbx_seq_one_letter_code
_entity_poly.pdbx_strand_id
1 'polypeptide(L)'
;MRDLVSFSDYIRPICLPPPTAILKDGTMCTVVGWGQLFEVGRVFPDTLQEVQLPTISTAECRRRTLFLPLYRVTDNMFCAGFDRGGRDACLGDSGGPLMCQVGWRAGG
;
A
#
# COMPACT_ATOMS: atom_id res chain seq x y z
N MET A 1 16.50 -11.19 10.28
CA MET A 1 17.73 -10.69 9.65
C MET A 1 18.90 -11.23 10.47
N ARG A 2 19.90 -11.86 9.85
CA ARG A 2 21.01 -12.50 10.59
C ARG A 2 22.16 -11.52 10.91
N ASP A 3 22.33 -10.49 10.07
CA ASP A 3 23.37 -9.46 10.21
C ASP A 3 22.79 -8.06 9.98
N LEU A 4 23.46 -7.04 10.52
CA LEU A 4 23.09 -5.64 10.31
C LEU A 4 23.38 -5.23 8.86
N VAL A 5 22.50 -4.40 8.31
CA VAL A 5 22.67 -3.82 6.97
C VAL A 5 23.26 -2.42 7.09
N SER A 6 24.23 -2.11 6.23
CA SER A 6 24.80 -0.76 6.13
C SER A 6 23.92 0.12 5.25
N PHE A 7 23.58 1.31 5.76
CA PHE A 7 22.79 2.27 4.99
C PHE A 7 23.59 2.92 3.87
N SER A 8 22.90 3.24 2.79
CA SER A 8 23.45 3.86 1.59
C SER A 8 22.39 4.71 0.90
N ASP A 9 22.69 5.18 -0.32
CA ASP A 9 21.70 5.87 -1.14
C ASP A 9 20.61 4.93 -1.68
N TYR A 10 20.86 3.61 -1.69
CA TYR A 10 19.90 2.60 -2.15
C TYR A 10 19.24 1.82 -1.01
N ILE A 11 19.75 1.96 0.23
CA ILE A 11 19.24 1.23 1.39
C ILE A 11 18.98 2.23 2.52
N ARG A 12 17.70 2.52 2.75
CA ARG A 12 17.23 3.35 3.86
C ARG A 12 15.94 2.78 4.45
N PRO A 13 15.74 2.86 5.77
CA PRO A 13 14.47 2.50 6.39
C PRO A 13 13.39 3.54 6.04
N ILE A 14 12.14 3.11 6.05
CA ILE A 14 11.00 4.02 6.01
C ILE A 14 10.61 4.48 7.42
N CYS A 15 9.96 5.63 7.52
CA CYS A 15 9.36 6.09 8.76
C CYS A 15 8.10 5.28 9.10
N LEU A 16 7.85 5.09 10.40
CA LEU A 16 6.57 4.60 10.89
C LEU A 16 5.65 5.78 11.24
N PRO A 17 4.32 5.66 11.00
CA PRO A 17 3.38 6.66 11.47
C PRO A 17 3.38 6.70 13.01
N PRO A 18 3.24 7.88 13.64
CA PRO A 18 3.04 7.95 15.08
C PRO A 18 1.71 7.27 15.47
N PRO A 19 1.55 6.78 16.72
CA PRO A 19 0.33 6.07 17.14
C PRO A 19 -0.97 6.87 16.99
N THR A 20 -0.89 8.20 16.93
CA THR A 20 -2.02 9.12 16.76
C THR A 20 -2.25 9.55 15.31
N ALA A 21 -1.42 9.09 14.36
CA ALA A 21 -1.59 9.45 12.96
C ALA A 21 -2.90 8.88 12.41
N ILE A 22 -3.70 9.77 11.83
CA ILE A 22 -4.88 9.42 11.06
C ILE A 22 -4.52 9.61 9.59
N LEU A 23 -4.53 8.53 8.84
CA LEU A 23 -4.39 8.58 7.39
C LEU A 23 -5.71 9.09 6.80
N LYS A 24 -5.70 10.28 6.19
CA LYS A 24 -6.91 10.89 5.64
C LYS A 24 -7.40 10.10 4.43
N ASP A 25 -8.72 10.01 4.26
CA ASP A 25 -9.32 9.46 3.05
C ASP A 25 -8.88 10.25 1.81
N GLY A 26 -8.65 9.57 0.69
CA GLY A 26 -8.15 10.15 -0.55
C GLY A 26 -6.67 10.53 -0.52
N THR A 27 -5.92 10.20 0.54
CA THR A 27 -4.46 10.37 0.55
C THR A 27 -3.85 9.50 -0.53
N MET A 28 -3.09 10.11 -1.45
CA MET A 28 -2.34 9.37 -2.45
C MET A 28 -1.13 8.68 -1.81
N CYS A 29 -1.06 7.38 -1.97
CA CYS A 29 0.03 6.55 -1.48
C CYS A 29 0.60 5.71 -2.62
N THR A 30 1.86 5.30 -2.48
CA THR A 30 2.57 4.48 -3.46
C THR A 30 2.75 3.07 -2.92
N VAL A 31 2.36 2.08 -3.71
CA VAL A 31 2.75 0.68 -3.51
C VAL A 31 3.86 0.35 -4.50
N VAL A 32 4.88 -0.37 -4.05
CA VAL A 32 5.97 -0.85 -4.92
C VAL A 32 6.15 -2.35 -4.73
N GLY A 33 6.53 -3.04 -5.81
CA GLY A 33 6.74 -4.48 -5.77
C GLY A 33 7.16 -5.09 -7.10
N TRP A 34 7.44 -6.39 -7.04
CA TRP A 34 7.75 -7.24 -8.19
C TRP A 34 6.64 -8.27 -8.44
N GLY A 35 5.43 -7.98 -7.95
CA GLY A 35 4.27 -8.83 -8.16
C GLY A 35 3.81 -8.89 -9.62
N GLN A 36 2.77 -9.68 -9.83
CA GLN A 36 2.21 -9.97 -11.13
C GLN A 36 1.66 -8.70 -11.80
N LEU A 37 1.99 -8.46 -13.07
CA LEU A 37 1.62 -7.24 -13.79
C LEU A 37 0.15 -7.18 -14.25
N PHE A 38 -0.45 -8.34 -14.47
CA PHE A 38 -1.79 -8.46 -15.06
C PHE A 38 -2.59 -9.52 -14.30
N GLU A 39 -3.92 -9.39 -14.24
CA GLU A 39 -4.79 -10.37 -13.59
C GLU A 39 -4.62 -11.81 -14.11
N VAL A 40 -4.23 -11.95 -15.38
CA VAL A 40 -4.06 -13.23 -16.07
C VAL A 40 -2.64 -13.38 -16.63
N GLY A 41 -2.19 -14.63 -16.77
CA GLY A 41 -0.96 -14.96 -17.48
C GLY A 41 0.31 -15.04 -16.63
N ARG A 42 0.28 -14.77 -15.32
CA ARG A 42 1.42 -14.94 -14.39
C ARG A 42 2.72 -14.29 -14.90
N VAL A 43 2.62 -13.04 -15.33
CA VAL A 43 3.76 -12.25 -15.81
C VAL A 43 4.34 -11.43 -14.66
N PHE A 44 5.62 -11.63 -14.35
CA PHE A 44 6.34 -10.93 -13.29
C PHE A 44 7.45 -10.05 -13.90
N PRO A 45 7.65 -8.82 -13.41
CA PRO A 45 8.64 -7.90 -13.95
C PRO A 45 10.05 -8.15 -13.38
N ASP A 46 11.08 -7.94 -14.20
CA ASP A 46 12.48 -7.95 -13.75
C ASP A 46 12.87 -6.65 -13.02
N THR A 47 12.08 -5.59 -13.19
CA THR A 47 12.30 -4.27 -12.58
C THR A 47 11.22 -3.97 -11.56
N LEU A 48 11.58 -3.26 -10.49
CA LEU A 48 10.62 -2.83 -9.47
C LEU A 48 9.53 -1.96 -10.12
N GLN A 49 8.27 -2.26 -9.83
CA GLN A 49 7.13 -1.47 -10.28
C GLN A 49 6.60 -0.59 -9.16
N GLU A 50 5.92 0.49 -9.54
CA GLU A 50 5.23 1.38 -8.62
C GLU A 50 3.83 1.73 -9.12
N VAL A 51 2.89 1.90 -8.19
CA VAL A 51 1.55 2.37 -8.47
C VAL A 51 1.08 3.33 -7.38
N GLN A 52 0.48 4.45 -7.79
CA GLN A 52 -0.16 5.37 -6.86
C GLN A 52 -1.66 5.07 -6.73
N LEU A 53 -2.12 4.91 -5.50
CA LEU A 53 -3.51 4.60 -5.14
C LEU A 53 -4.01 5.57 -4.06
N PRO A 54 -5.24 6.09 -4.16
CA PRO A 54 -5.85 6.86 -3.08
C PRO A 54 -6.34 5.93 -1.98
N THR A 55 -6.25 6.36 -0.73
CA THR A 55 -6.93 5.68 0.39
C THR A 55 -8.44 5.82 0.29
N ILE A 56 -9.16 4.80 0.74
CA ILE A 56 -10.62 4.71 0.76
C ILE A 56 -11.08 4.61 2.21
N SER A 57 -12.15 5.34 2.55
CA SER A 57 -12.72 5.29 3.89
C SER A 57 -13.16 3.86 4.25
N THR A 58 -12.98 3.46 5.50
CA THR A 58 -13.36 2.11 5.97
C THR A 58 -14.84 1.83 5.75
N ALA A 59 -15.69 2.85 5.89
CA ALA A 59 -17.13 2.74 5.64
C ALA A 59 -17.43 2.42 4.16
N GLU A 60 -16.78 3.14 3.24
CA GLU A 60 -16.92 2.89 1.81
C GLU A 60 -16.35 1.53 1.41
N CYS A 61 -15.20 1.14 1.97
CA CYS A 61 -14.62 -0.17 1.68
C CYS A 61 -15.53 -1.32 2.15
N ARG A 62 -16.08 -1.25 3.36
CA ARG A 62 -17.06 -2.22 3.87
C ARG A 62 -18.31 -2.29 3.00
N ARG A 63 -18.78 -1.14 2.50
CA ARG A 63 -19.93 -1.09 1.59
C ARG A 63 -19.64 -1.82 0.28
N ARG A 64 -18.43 -1.66 -0.28
CA ARG A 64 -18.00 -2.34 -1.52
C ARG A 64 -17.81 -3.84 -1.34
N THR A 65 -17.33 -4.28 -0.19
CA THR A 65 -17.08 -5.69 0.09
C THR A 65 -18.25 -6.42 0.75
N LEU A 66 -19.40 -5.74 0.95
CA LEU A 66 -20.55 -6.27 1.68
C LEU A 66 -21.04 -7.63 1.16
N PHE A 67 -21.01 -7.82 -0.16
CA PHE A 67 -21.46 -9.05 -0.83
C PHE A 67 -20.34 -10.05 -1.10
N LEU A 68 -19.12 -9.79 -0.59
CA LEU A 68 -17.95 -10.64 -0.73
C LEU A 68 -17.67 -11.33 0.61
N PRO A 69 -18.20 -12.55 0.85
CA PRO A 69 -18.23 -13.16 2.19
C PRO A 69 -16.84 -13.42 2.80
N LEU A 70 -15.79 -13.50 1.97
CA LEU A 70 -14.41 -13.68 2.42
C LEU A 70 -13.67 -12.36 2.73
N TYR A 71 -14.28 -11.20 2.45
CA TYR A 71 -13.61 -9.88 2.47
C TYR A 71 -14.17 -8.97 3.57
N ARG A 72 -14.16 -9.48 4.81
CA ARG A 72 -14.56 -8.71 6.00
C ARG A 72 -13.45 -7.76 6.45
N VAL A 73 -13.62 -6.47 6.17
CA VAL A 73 -12.68 -5.41 6.57
C VAL A 73 -12.82 -5.07 8.07
N THR A 74 -11.75 -5.31 8.84
CA THR A 74 -11.67 -5.02 10.29
C THR A 74 -11.25 -3.58 10.58
N ASP A 75 -11.29 -3.15 11.85
CA ASP A 75 -10.87 -1.78 12.24
C ASP A 75 -9.35 -1.56 12.17
N ASN A 76 -8.56 -2.65 12.10
CA ASN A 76 -7.10 -2.59 11.93
C ASN A 76 -6.68 -2.63 10.45
N MET A 77 -7.64 -2.44 9.54
CA MET A 77 -7.44 -2.46 8.09
C MET A 77 -7.98 -1.18 7.47
N PHE A 78 -7.34 -0.76 6.38
CA PHE A 78 -7.83 0.28 5.49
C PHE A 78 -7.75 -0.23 4.06
N CYS A 79 -8.35 0.50 3.13
CA CYS A 79 -8.34 0.15 1.71
C CYS A 79 -7.71 1.28 0.90
N ALA A 80 -7.12 0.93 -0.23
CA ALA A 80 -6.62 1.90 -1.21
C ALA A 80 -6.96 1.38 -2.60
N GLY A 81 -7.26 2.28 -3.53
CA GLY A 81 -7.63 1.91 -4.89
C GLY A 81 -8.62 2.88 -5.52
N PHE A 82 -8.74 2.78 -6.84
CA PHE A 82 -9.71 3.56 -7.60
C PHE A 82 -11.04 2.82 -7.73
N ASP A 83 -12.14 3.57 -7.79
CA ASP A 83 -13.51 3.02 -7.94
C ASP A 83 -13.69 2.15 -9.18
N ARG A 84 -12.97 2.47 -10.25
CA ARG A 84 -13.01 1.74 -11.51
C ARG A 84 -11.90 0.68 -11.63
N GLY A 85 -11.11 0.49 -10.58
CA GLY A 85 -9.92 -0.36 -10.60
C GLY A 85 -8.89 0.10 -11.64
N GLY A 86 -8.25 -0.87 -12.31
CA GLY A 86 -7.35 -0.65 -13.45
C GLY A 86 -5.87 -0.66 -13.09
N ARG A 87 -5.50 -0.26 -11.87
CA ARG A 87 -4.15 -0.40 -11.32
C ARG A 87 -4.26 -0.74 -9.84
N ASP A 88 -3.52 -1.76 -9.40
CA ASP A 88 -3.52 -2.22 -8.01
C ASP A 88 -2.27 -3.10 -7.76
N ALA A 89 -2.03 -3.44 -6.50
CA ALA A 89 -1.12 -4.53 -6.13
C ALA A 89 -1.74 -5.88 -6.49
N CYS A 90 -0.89 -6.87 -6.83
CA CYS A 90 -1.37 -8.18 -7.25
C CYS A 90 -0.61 -9.32 -6.54
N LEU A 91 -0.66 -10.52 -7.13
CA LEU A 91 0.01 -11.70 -6.62
C LEU A 91 1.53 -11.46 -6.52
N GLY A 92 2.08 -11.66 -5.33
CA GLY A 92 3.52 -11.47 -5.06
C GLY A 92 3.86 -10.15 -4.38
N ASP A 93 2.95 -9.17 -4.32
CA ASP A 93 3.19 -7.89 -3.63
C ASP A 93 2.87 -7.94 -2.13
N SER A 94 2.21 -9.01 -1.65
CA SER A 94 1.86 -9.19 -0.24
C SER A 94 3.09 -9.15 0.66
N GLY A 95 3.06 -8.25 1.66
CA GLY A 95 4.19 -7.97 2.55
C GLY A 95 5.08 -6.81 2.07
N GLY A 96 4.87 -6.31 0.86
CA GLY A 96 5.47 -5.09 0.34
C GLY A 96 4.90 -3.82 0.99
N PRO A 97 5.60 -2.67 0.84
CA PRO A 97 5.22 -1.44 1.51
C PRO A 97 4.11 -0.68 0.76
N LEU A 98 3.24 -0.04 1.54
CA LEU A 98 2.40 1.07 1.10
C LEU A 98 2.89 2.35 1.78
N MET A 99 3.30 3.32 0.98
CA MET A 99 4.03 4.50 1.44
C MET A 99 3.22 5.75 1.11
N CYS A 100 2.87 6.54 2.13
CA CYS A 100 2.12 7.76 1.94
C CYS A 100 3.01 8.96 2.28
N GLN A 101 3.12 9.92 1.37
CA GLN A 101 3.82 11.17 1.66
C GLN A 101 2.89 12.06 2.50
N VAL A 102 2.94 11.87 3.82
CA VAL A 102 2.27 12.76 4.76
C VAL A 102 3.15 13.99 4.98
N GLY A 103 2.56 15.17 4.86
CA GLY A 103 3.25 16.44 5.10
C GLY A 103 3.72 16.54 6.54
N TRP A 104 4.91 16.02 6.82
CA TRP A 104 5.60 16.24 8.08
C TRP A 104 6.23 17.62 8.02
N ARG A 105 5.64 18.60 8.72
CA ARG A 105 6.45 19.70 9.24
C ARG A 105 7.33 19.07 10.30
N ALA A 106 8.58 18.80 9.94
CA ALA A 106 9.61 18.52 10.93
C ALA A 106 9.61 19.66 11.94
N GLY A 107 9.21 19.34 13.18
CA GLY A 107 9.61 20.15 14.32
C GLY A 107 11.13 20.24 14.35
N GLY A 108 11.62 21.44 14.66
CA GLY A 108 13.02 21.86 14.61
C GLY A 108 13.99 21.00 15.41
#